data_AF-A0A1X7R1Y6-F1
#
_entry.id   AF-A0A1X7R1Y6-F1
#
_cell.length_a   1.000
_cell.length_b   1.000
_cell.length_c   1.000
_cell.angle_alpha   90.00
_cell.angle_beta   90.00
_cell.angle_gamma   90.00
#
_symmetry.space_group_name_H-M   'P 1'
#
loop_
_entity.id
_entity.type
_entity.pdbx_description
1 polymer ?
#
loop_
_entity_poly.entity_id
_entity_poly.type
_entity_poly.pdbx_seq_one_letter_code
_entity_poly.pdbx_strand_id
1 'polypeptide(L)'
;MDSEKLQKKDTLSRNETTFLAKLKNDLDFMIRNKIGKVDNDKEEDLGEILGKKSVFYDPDWNEEGVAPPGCKNVRYNEATFKRRRVVTPRLCGLNDIQLP
;
A
#
# COMPACT_ATOMS: atom_id res chain seq x y z
N MET A 1 21.11 -50.26 -15.11
CA MET A 1 20.14 -49.49 -14.29
C MET A 1 20.38 -47.98 -14.43
N ASP A 2 21.00 -47.52 -15.52
CA ASP A 2 21.56 -46.15 -15.60
C ASP A 2 20.78 -45.22 -16.55
N SER A 3 19.86 -45.77 -17.35
CA SER A 3 19.07 -45.05 -18.35
C SER A 3 17.95 -44.19 -17.73
N GLU A 4 17.34 -44.64 -16.63
CA GLU A 4 16.27 -43.89 -15.93
C GLU A 4 16.80 -42.68 -15.15
N LYS A 5 18.05 -42.75 -14.67
CA LYS A 5 18.69 -41.62 -13.97
C LYS A 5 19.06 -40.48 -14.92
N LEU A 6 19.34 -40.80 -16.19
CA LEU A 6 19.65 -39.80 -17.22
C LEU A 6 18.38 -39.04 -17.63
N GLN A 7 17.28 -39.75 -17.91
CA GLN A 7 16.02 -39.12 -18.32
C GLN A 7 15.43 -38.19 -17.25
N LYS A 8 15.52 -38.56 -15.96
CA LYS A 8 15.03 -37.70 -14.85
C LYS A 8 15.80 -36.39 -14.72
N LYS A 9 17.10 -36.39 -15.00
CA LYS A 9 17.96 -35.18 -14.94
C LYS A 9 17.63 -34.21 -16.08
N ASP A 10 17.39 -34.72 -17.29
CA ASP A 10 17.04 -33.90 -18.44
C ASP A 10 15.66 -33.27 -18.30
N THR A 11 14.68 -33.99 -17.72
CA THR A 11 13.36 -33.42 -17.45
C THR A 11 13.38 -32.37 -16.35
N LEU A 12 14.22 -32.54 -15.32
CA LEU A 12 14.37 -31.57 -14.24
C LEU A 12 15.01 -30.27 -14.76
N SER A 13 16.09 -30.39 -15.55
CA SER A 13 16.75 -29.26 -16.21
C SER A 13 15.82 -28.50 -17.17
N ARG A 14 14.99 -29.23 -17.93
CA ARG A 14 14.00 -28.63 -18.83
C ARG A 14 12.88 -27.90 -18.08
N ASN A 15 12.47 -28.39 -16.92
CA ASN A 15 11.47 -27.70 -16.09
C ASN A 15 12.06 -26.48 -15.38
N GLU A 16 13.31 -26.56 -14.90
CA GLU A 16 14.04 -25.43 -14.32
C GLU A 16 14.20 -24.29 -15.33
N THR A 17 14.54 -24.61 -16.59
CA THR A 17 14.64 -23.59 -17.65
C THR A 17 13.29 -22.93 -17.96
N THR A 18 12.17 -23.69 -17.94
CA THR A 18 10.84 -23.09 -18.11
C THR A 18 10.41 -22.22 -16.93
N PHE A 19 10.76 -22.62 -15.71
CA PHE A 19 10.48 -21.84 -14.51
C PHE A 19 11.27 -20.54 -14.48
N LEU A 20 12.57 -20.59 -14.81
CA LEU A 20 13.41 -19.39 -14.92
C LEU A 20 12.93 -18.44 -16.01
N ALA A 21 12.49 -18.96 -17.16
CA ALA A 21 11.91 -18.14 -18.23
C ALA A 21 10.61 -17.47 -17.78
N LYS A 22 9.76 -18.17 -17.03
CA LYS A 22 8.54 -17.60 -16.44
C LYS A 22 8.86 -16.50 -15.43
N LEU A 23 9.80 -16.74 -14.50
CA LEU A 23 10.23 -15.74 -13.53
C LEU A 23 10.79 -14.49 -14.20
N LYS A 24 11.56 -14.64 -15.28
CA LYS A 24 12.09 -13.52 -16.05
C LYS A 24 10.95 -12.70 -16.68
N ASN A 25 9.98 -13.36 -17.29
CA ASN A 25 8.82 -12.69 -17.88
C ASN A 25 7.97 -11.97 -16.81
N ASP A 26 7.77 -12.60 -15.66
CA ASP A 26 7.04 -12.01 -14.53
C ASP A 26 7.79 -10.77 -13.99
N LEU A 27 9.13 -10.84 -13.90
CA LEU A 27 9.96 -9.70 -13.51
C LEU A 27 9.89 -8.55 -14.52
N ASP A 28 10.00 -8.85 -15.82
CA ASP A 28 9.87 -7.85 -16.90
C ASP A 28 8.47 -7.24 -16.94
N PHE A 29 7.43 -8.00 -16.60
CA PHE A 29 6.07 -7.50 -16.45
C PHE A 29 5.96 -6.53 -15.25
N MET A 30 6.50 -6.89 -14.09
CA MET A 30 6.50 -6.01 -12.91
C MET A 30 7.25 -4.70 -13.17
N ILE A 31 8.43 -4.76 -13.81
CA ILE A 31 9.23 -3.57 -14.13
C ILE A 31 8.49 -2.64 -15.10
N ARG A 32 7.94 -3.18 -16.19
CA ARG A 32 7.19 -2.40 -17.20
C ARG A 32 5.98 -1.70 -16.60
N ASN A 33 5.26 -2.38 -15.71
CA ASN A 33 4.05 -1.85 -15.08
C ASN A 33 4.33 -1.11 -13.77
N LYS A 34 5.61 -0.90 -13.40
CA LYS A 34 6.03 -0.30 -12.12
C LYS A 34 5.37 -0.95 -10.89
N ILE A 35 5.00 -2.23 -10.97
CA ILE A 35 4.39 -2.95 -9.86
C ILE A 35 5.48 -3.19 -8.81
N GLY A 36 5.27 -2.72 -7.58
CA GLY A 36 6.24 -2.85 -6.49
C GLY A 36 7.33 -1.77 -6.47
N LYS A 37 7.34 -0.84 -7.45
CA LYS A 37 7.93 0.47 -7.18
C LYS A 37 6.93 1.19 -6.29
N VAL A 38 7.20 1.19 -4.98
CA VAL A 38 6.75 2.30 -4.15
C VAL A 38 7.36 3.49 -4.86
N ASP A 39 6.53 4.29 -5.50
CA ASP A 39 6.97 5.61 -5.89
C ASP A 39 7.48 6.22 -4.59
N ASN A 40 8.80 6.23 -4.40
CA ASN A 40 9.48 7.26 -3.64
C ASN A 40 9.29 8.57 -4.42
N ASP A 41 8.05 8.88 -4.80
CA ASP A 41 7.54 10.23 -4.79
C ASP A 41 7.98 10.70 -3.43
N LYS A 42 9.05 11.51 -3.46
CA LYS A 42 9.65 12.21 -2.35
C LYS A 42 8.75 12.05 -1.13
N GLU A 43 9.21 11.28 -0.16
CA GLU A 43 8.72 11.39 1.21
C GLU A 43 9.14 12.81 1.68
N GLU A 44 8.62 13.84 0.98
CA GLU A 44 8.48 15.18 1.47
C GLU A 44 7.68 14.94 2.73
N ASP A 45 8.36 15.11 3.86
CA ASP A 45 7.80 14.93 5.17
C ASP A 45 6.46 15.65 5.18
N LEU A 46 5.39 14.87 5.07
CA LEU A 46 4.06 15.43 4.92
C LEU A 46 3.69 16.21 6.19
N GLY A 47 4.41 16.00 7.30
CA GLY A 47 4.35 16.88 8.47
C GLY A 47 4.65 18.33 8.09
N GLU A 48 5.74 18.59 7.36
CA GLU A 48 6.17 19.94 6.98
C GLU A 48 5.18 20.61 6.00
N ILE A 49 4.59 19.84 5.09
CA ILE A 49 3.64 20.36 4.09
C ILE A 49 2.21 20.49 4.64
N LEU A 50 1.77 19.53 5.47
CA LEU A 50 0.42 19.53 6.00
C LEU A 50 0.30 20.42 7.23
N GLY A 51 1.30 20.43 8.13
CA GLY A 51 1.27 21.14 9.40
C GLY A 51 -0.10 20.97 10.07
N LYS A 52 -0.85 22.08 10.18
CA LYS A 52 -2.23 22.14 10.71
C LYS A 52 -3.27 21.23 10.04
N LYS A 53 -3.01 20.75 8.82
CA LYS A 53 -3.87 19.83 8.06
C LYS A 53 -3.53 18.36 8.29
N SER A 54 -2.46 18.08 9.03
CA SER A 54 -2.11 16.73 9.46
C SER A 54 -3.19 16.17 10.39
N VAL A 55 -3.49 14.88 10.29
CA VAL A 55 -4.37 14.20 11.27
C VAL A 55 -3.68 14.07 12.63
N PHE A 56 -2.36 14.21 12.67
CA PHE A 56 -1.56 14.18 13.89
C PHE A 56 -1.29 15.58 14.47
N TYR A 57 -1.78 16.66 13.84
CA TYR A 57 -1.56 18.02 14.32
C TYR A 57 -2.25 18.26 15.67
N ASP A 58 -1.49 18.80 16.61
CA ASP A 58 -2.01 19.31 17.87
C ASP A 58 -1.23 20.58 18.28
N PRO A 59 -1.93 21.70 18.58
CA PRO A 59 -1.26 22.96 18.91
C PRO A 59 -0.47 22.93 20.22
N ASP A 60 -0.75 22.00 21.14
CA ASP A 60 -0.11 21.98 22.45
C ASP A 60 1.10 21.03 22.50
N TRP A 61 1.11 19.97 21.69
CA TRP A 61 2.15 18.93 21.78
C TRP A 61 2.69 18.40 20.44
N ASN A 62 2.10 18.77 19.29
CA ASN A 62 2.59 18.37 17.97
C ASN A 62 2.25 19.41 16.90
N GLU A 63 2.82 20.61 17.04
CA GLU A 63 2.53 21.76 16.18
C GLU A 63 2.91 21.52 14.70
N GLU A 64 3.87 20.63 14.48
CA GLU A 64 4.34 20.24 13.15
C GLU A 64 3.48 19.11 12.55
N GLY A 65 2.61 18.48 13.36
CA GLY A 65 1.74 17.39 12.92
C GLY A 65 2.52 16.18 12.40
N VAL A 66 3.71 15.94 12.96
CA VAL A 66 4.58 14.82 12.59
C VAL A 66 3.92 13.51 13.02
N ALA A 67 3.95 12.51 12.13
CA ALA A 67 3.37 11.21 12.43
C ALA A 67 4.28 10.40 13.37
N PRO A 68 3.74 9.66 14.34
CA PRO A 68 4.53 8.76 15.16
C PRO A 68 5.12 7.61 14.33
N PRO A 69 6.19 6.94 14.80
CA PRO A 69 6.83 5.85 14.06
C PRO A 69 5.85 4.75 13.65
N GLY A 70 5.89 4.35 12.38
CA GLY A 70 5.00 3.33 11.81
C GLY A 70 3.64 3.87 11.33
N CYS A 71 3.35 5.14 11.57
CA CYS A 71 2.20 5.85 11.00
C CYS A 71 2.66 6.82 9.90
N LYS A 72 1.73 7.22 9.03
CA LYS A 72 1.99 8.26 8.03
C LYS A 72 0.77 9.11 7.78
N ASN A 73 1.00 10.37 7.44
CA ASN A 73 -0.04 11.22 6.89
C ASN A 73 -0.41 10.73 5.49
N VAL A 74 -1.71 10.60 5.22
CA VAL A 74 -2.22 10.26 3.90
C VAL A 74 -3.05 11.43 3.41
N ARG A 75 -2.65 12.03 2.27
CA ARG A 75 -3.45 13.10 1.66
C ARG A 75 -4.82 12.55 1.29
N TYR A 76 -5.86 13.32 1.61
CA TYR A 76 -7.23 12.98 1.20
C TYR A 76 -7.30 12.90 -0.33
N ASN A 77 -7.72 11.75 -0.85
CA ASN A 77 -7.88 11.53 -2.29
C ASN A 77 -9.36 11.37 -2.60
N GLU A 78 -9.98 12.41 -3.15
CA GLU A 78 -11.40 12.43 -3.52
C GLU A 78 -11.82 11.34 -4.51
N ALA A 79 -10.90 10.87 -5.36
CA ALA A 79 -11.19 9.82 -6.31
C ALA A 79 -11.44 8.47 -5.62
N THR A 80 -10.74 8.19 -4.51
CA THR A 80 -10.80 6.90 -3.79
C THR A 80 -11.54 6.97 -2.46
N PHE A 81 -11.53 8.12 -1.77
CA PHE A 81 -12.24 8.35 -0.52
C PHE A 81 -13.68 8.82 -0.73
N LYS A 82 -14.45 8.06 -1.53
CA LYS A 82 -15.90 8.26 -1.62
C LYS A 82 -16.59 7.44 -0.54
N ARG A 83 -17.44 8.08 0.27
CA ARG A 83 -18.31 7.37 1.22
C ARG A 83 -19.19 6.42 0.43
N ARG A 84 -19.02 5.11 0.64
CA ARG A 84 -19.81 4.07 -0.02
C ARG A 84 -21.27 4.06 0.43
N ARG A 85 -21.55 4.61 1.61
CA ARG A 85 -22.89 4.65 2.21
C ARG A 85 -23.09 5.98 2.91
N VAL A 86 -24.34 6.45 2.89
CA VAL A 86 -24.76 7.57 3.72
C VAL A 86 -24.67 7.13 5.17
N VAL A 87 -23.86 7.83 5.96
CA VAL A 87 -23.75 7.58 7.40
C VAL A 87 -24.76 8.48 8.07
N THR A 88 -25.76 7.89 8.73
CA THR A 88 -26.62 8.64 9.65
C THR A 88 -25.83 8.87 10.92
N PRO A 89 -25.49 10.11 11.28
CA PRO A 89 -24.84 10.38 12.55
C PRO A 89 -25.77 9.91 13.67
N ARG A 90 -25.21 9.15 14.62
CA ARG A 90 -25.94 8.67 15.79
C ARG A 90 -25.19 9.12 17.02
N LEU A 91 -25.89 9.77 17.94
CA LEU A 91 -25.35 10.04 19.26
C LEU A 91 -25.75 8.88 20.17
N CYS A 92 -24.77 8.09 20.60
CA CYS A 92 -25.03 6.98 21.51
C CYS A 92 -25.61 7.50 22.83
N GLY A 93 -26.89 7.21 23.08
CA GLY A 93 -27.58 7.60 24.32
C GLY A 93 -28.16 9.02 24.33
N LEU A 94 -28.06 9.78 23.23
CA LEU A 94 -28.60 11.15 23.13
C LEU A 94 -29.51 11.24 21.90
N ASN A 95 -30.62 10.49 21.93
CA ASN A 95 -31.55 10.40 20.80
C ASN A 95 -32.38 11.67 20.59
N ASP A 96 -32.45 12.56 21.58
CA ASP A 96 -33.32 13.75 21.57
C ASP A 96 -32.64 14.99 20.99
N ILE A 97 -31.34 14.92 20.69
CA ILE A 97 -30.61 16.04 20.13
C ILE A 97 -30.81 16.05 18.62
N GLN A 98 -31.35 17.16 18.10
CA GLN A 98 -31.44 17.37 16.66
C GLN A 98 -30.04 17.54 16.08
N LEU A 99 -29.70 16.68 15.14
CA LEU A 99 -28.47 16.78 14.39
C LEU A 99 -28.66 17.79 13.24
N PRO A 100 -27.66 18.64 12.98
CA PRO A 100 -27.72 19.67 11.93
C PRO A 100 -27.76 19.09 10.51
#